data_AF-A0A7C9P6B9-F1
#
_entry.id   AF-A0A7C9P6B9-F1
#
_cell.length_a   1.000
_cell.length_b   1.000
_cell.length_c   1.000
_cell.angle_alpha   90.00
_cell.angle_beta   90.00
_cell.angle_gamma   90.00
#
_symmetry.space_group_name_H-M   'P 1'
#
loop_
_entity.id
_entity.type
_entity.pdbx_description
1 polymer ?
#
loop_
_entity_poly.entity_id
_entity_poly.type
_entity_poly.pdbx_seq_one_letter_code
_entity_poly.pdbx_strand_id
1 'polypeptide(L)'
;AADLENGNYQITATDGVLTIDPRPITVSADDQDKVYGDADPELTWQVTEGNLVGDDRLAGDVTRESGNNVGNYAISAADLENGNYVISAVDGTLTIDPRPITVTADDQEKEEGQPDPTLTFSTGCGNLTESCGLVAGDELDGNLSRQPGEGAGRYDIEQGDVDENRNPNYTIDFTSGELAIAAAPEPEPEPEPEPEPEPEPEPEPEPEPEPESEPESEPESASKLDVGSKMSAVINQTLQDVSTSEQGERMGQVNEFTEEDTLPSGIEIIDRGINTDLDDDEGDD
;
A
#
# COMPACT_ATOMS: atom_id res chain seq x y z
N ALA A 1 53.87 8.55 65.47
CA ALA A 1 53.50 8.96 66.83
C ALA A 1 54.45 10.06 67.30
N ALA A 2 54.03 10.94 68.20
CA ALA A 2 54.94 11.81 68.94
C ALA A 2 55.41 11.06 70.19
N ASP A 3 56.71 11.13 70.51
CA ASP A 3 57.26 10.40 71.66
C ASP A 3 56.77 11.02 72.98
N LEU A 4 55.84 10.32 73.63
CA LEU A 4 55.34 10.66 74.96
C LEU A 4 56.28 10.07 76.02
N GLU A 5 57.39 10.76 76.30
CA GLU A 5 58.34 10.35 77.34
C GLU A 5 58.12 11.07 78.67
N ASN A 6 58.17 10.31 79.77
CA ASN A 6 58.24 10.84 81.13
C ASN A 6 59.16 9.95 81.98
N GLY A 7 60.26 10.50 82.49
CA GLY A 7 61.29 9.73 83.21
C GLY A 7 60.84 9.07 84.53
N ASN A 8 59.61 9.32 85.00
CA ASN A 8 59.06 8.73 86.22
C ASN A 8 57.89 7.75 85.99
N TYR A 9 57.41 7.57 84.76
CA TYR A 9 56.23 6.76 84.44
C TYR A 9 56.41 5.93 83.17
N GLN A 10 56.02 4.65 83.21
CA GLN A 10 55.85 3.85 82.00
C GLN A 10 54.55 4.26 81.31
N ILE A 11 54.67 4.92 80.15
CA ILE A 11 53.52 5.32 79.34
C ILE A 11 53.23 4.20 78.32
N THR A 12 52.03 3.62 78.40
CA THR A 12 51.49 2.72 77.39
C THR A 12 50.42 3.47 76.59
N ALA A 13 50.74 3.83 75.34
CA ALA A 13 49.74 4.27 74.39
C ALA A 13 49.02 3.06 73.78
N THR A 14 47.70 3.17 73.58
CA THR A 14 46.90 2.25 72.79
C THR A 14 46.35 3.03 71.62
N ASP A 15 46.50 2.52 70.41
CA ASP A 15 45.97 3.18 69.22
C ASP A 15 44.43 3.20 69.24
N GLY A 16 43.87 4.36 68.93
CA GLY A 16 42.43 4.51 68.68
C GLY A 16 42.10 4.19 67.22
N VAL A 17 40.87 3.73 66.97
CA VAL A 17 40.33 3.59 65.61
C VAL A 17 39.55 4.85 65.26
N LEU A 18 39.84 5.44 64.09
CA LEU A 18 39.03 6.47 63.47
C LEU A 18 38.20 5.84 62.35
N THR A 19 36.88 5.97 62.43
CA THR A 19 35.95 5.64 61.35
C THR A 19 35.51 6.94 60.67
N ILE A 20 35.40 6.93 59.34
CA ILE A 20 34.83 8.01 58.54
C ILE A 20 33.68 7.38 57.75
N ASP A 21 32.45 7.79 58.06
CA ASP A 21 31.26 7.31 57.36
C ASP A 21 31.05 8.13 56.07
N PRO A 22 30.61 7.51 54.96
CA PRO A 22 30.31 8.23 53.72
C PRO A 22 29.21 9.28 53.92
N ARG A 23 29.33 10.44 53.27
CA ARG A 23 28.38 11.56 53.41
C ARG A 23 27.11 11.31 52.58
N PRO A 24 25.90 11.42 53.16
CA PRO A 24 24.68 11.36 52.35
C PRO A 24 24.55 12.59 51.42
N ILE A 25 24.19 12.35 50.16
CA ILE A 25 23.77 13.36 49.18
C ILE A 25 22.59 12.82 48.35
N THR A 26 21.80 13.74 47.80
CA THR A 26 20.75 13.41 46.82
C THR A 26 21.14 14.01 45.48
N VAL A 27 21.06 13.21 44.41
CA VAL A 27 21.23 13.64 43.02
C VAL A 27 19.93 13.44 42.25
N SER A 28 19.64 14.35 41.33
CA SER A 28 18.53 14.21 40.39
C SER A 28 19.07 14.29 38.98
N ALA A 29 18.64 13.39 38.09
CA ALA A 29 18.66 13.70 36.67
C ALA A 29 17.72 14.88 36.40
N ASP A 30 18.04 15.70 35.41
CA ASP A 30 17.18 16.77 34.94
C ASP A 30 16.15 16.20 33.95
N ASP A 31 14.91 16.69 34.00
CA ASP A 31 13.91 16.41 32.97
C ASP A 31 14.35 16.99 31.61
N GLN A 32 13.96 16.33 30.52
CA GLN A 32 14.32 16.69 29.15
C GLN A 32 13.11 16.53 28.21
N ASP A 33 13.14 17.24 27.08
CA ASP A 33 12.16 17.15 26.01
C ASP A 33 12.81 16.94 24.64
N LYS A 34 12.06 16.32 23.72
CA LYS A 34 12.36 16.32 22.28
C LYS A 34 11.09 16.09 21.46
N VAL A 35 11.12 16.44 20.18
CA VAL A 35 10.06 16.09 19.23
C VAL A 35 10.32 14.68 18.66
N TYR A 36 9.26 13.94 18.31
CA TYR A 36 9.35 12.65 17.65
C TYR A 36 10.27 12.71 16.41
N GLY A 37 11.18 11.75 16.30
CA GLY A 37 12.17 11.70 15.22
C GLY A 37 13.34 12.69 15.32
N ASP A 38 13.40 13.55 16.35
CA ASP A 38 14.59 14.34 16.66
C ASP A 38 15.61 13.51 17.47
N ALA A 39 16.87 13.95 17.44
CA ALA A 39 17.95 13.37 18.22
C ALA A 39 17.70 13.53 19.73
N ASP A 40 18.29 12.67 20.54
CA ASP A 40 18.20 12.80 22.00
C ASP A 40 18.95 14.06 22.48
N PRO A 41 18.41 14.80 23.46
CA PRO A 41 19.10 15.91 24.09
C PRO A 41 20.27 15.42 24.97
N GLU A 42 21.15 16.34 25.36
CA GLU A 42 22.22 16.05 26.32
C GLU A 42 21.61 15.79 27.70
N LEU A 43 21.81 14.59 28.25
CA LEU A 43 21.29 14.21 29.56
C LEU A 43 22.15 14.85 30.66
N THR A 44 21.53 15.61 31.57
CA THR A 44 22.20 16.29 32.67
C THR A 44 21.67 15.86 34.04
N TRP A 45 22.42 16.19 35.10
CA TRP A 45 22.04 15.91 36.49
C TRP A 45 22.64 16.92 37.45
N GLN A 46 22.05 17.03 38.64
CA GLN A 46 22.45 17.98 39.68
C GLN A 46 22.43 17.34 41.07
N VAL A 47 23.30 17.81 41.98
CA VAL A 47 23.19 17.50 43.42
C VAL A 47 22.09 18.39 44.01
N THR A 48 20.96 17.80 44.36
CA THR A 48 19.78 18.51 44.87
C THR A 48 19.78 18.65 46.39
N GLU A 49 20.41 17.72 47.12
CA GLU A 49 20.60 17.81 48.57
C GLU A 49 22.03 17.42 48.99
N GLY A 50 22.57 18.16 49.96
CA GLY A 50 23.96 18.02 50.38
C GLY A 50 24.93 18.72 49.43
N ASN A 51 26.20 18.30 49.43
CA ASN A 51 27.23 18.85 48.54
C ASN A 51 28.45 17.92 48.44
N LEU A 52 29.07 17.90 47.25
CA LEU A 52 30.42 17.37 47.04
C LEU A 52 31.47 18.28 47.71
N VAL A 53 32.59 17.70 48.15
CA VAL A 53 33.65 18.38 48.90
C VAL A 53 34.91 18.52 48.06
N GLY A 54 35.41 19.75 47.92
CA GLY A 54 36.64 20.02 47.17
C GLY A 54 36.53 19.60 45.70
N ASP A 55 37.46 18.74 45.27
CA ASP A 55 37.55 18.26 43.89
C ASP A 55 36.88 16.89 43.66
N ASP A 56 36.10 16.39 44.63
CA ASP A 56 35.31 15.17 44.48
C ASP A 56 34.34 15.27 43.28
N ARG A 57 34.23 14.18 42.51
CA ARG A 57 33.30 14.01 41.38
C ARG A 57 32.61 12.66 41.49
N LEU A 58 31.41 12.54 40.93
CA LEU A 58 30.77 11.24 40.75
C LEU A 58 31.30 10.60 39.46
N ALA A 59 31.43 9.28 39.46
CA ALA A 59 31.65 8.46 38.26
C ALA A 59 30.32 7.85 37.80
N GLY A 60 30.28 7.30 36.59
CA GLY A 60 29.05 6.87 35.94
C GLY A 60 28.38 8.01 35.16
N ASP A 61 27.31 7.67 34.46
CA ASP A 61 26.56 8.55 33.57
C ASP A 61 25.07 8.47 33.90
N VAL A 62 24.29 9.50 33.54
CA VAL A 62 22.83 9.39 33.46
C VAL A 62 22.44 8.63 32.20
N THR A 63 21.47 7.72 32.31
CA THR A 63 21.01 6.89 31.18
C THR A 63 19.50 6.95 31.06
N ARG A 64 18.97 6.90 29.83
CA ARG A 64 17.51 6.91 29.62
C ARG A 64 16.96 5.52 29.30
N GLU A 65 15.68 5.33 29.63
CA GLU A 65 14.88 4.21 29.14
C GLU A 65 14.79 4.22 27.61
N SER A 66 14.75 3.02 27.02
CA SER A 66 14.73 2.84 25.57
C SER A 66 13.35 3.09 24.98
N GLY A 67 13.33 3.83 23.87
CA GLY A 67 12.10 4.16 23.14
C GLY A 67 12.27 5.45 22.35
N ASN A 68 11.44 5.63 21.33
CA ASN A 68 11.47 6.83 20.48
C ASN A 68 10.08 7.31 20.05
N ASN A 69 9.01 6.58 20.39
CA ASN A 69 7.63 7.01 20.12
C ASN A 69 7.21 8.11 21.11
N VAL A 70 6.11 8.78 20.82
CA VAL A 70 5.53 9.77 21.74
C VAL A 70 5.20 9.13 23.09
N GLY A 71 5.59 9.82 24.17
CA GLY A 71 5.43 9.32 25.53
C GLY A 71 6.50 9.84 26.48
N ASN A 72 6.52 9.28 27.69
CA ASN A 72 7.45 9.63 28.75
C ASN A 72 8.35 8.43 29.06
N TYR A 73 9.65 8.69 29.22
CA TYR A 73 10.70 7.70 29.44
C TYR A 73 11.56 8.11 30.62
N ALA A 74 11.92 7.18 31.52
CA ALA A 74 12.74 7.52 32.68
C ALA A 74 14.18 7.92 32.28
N ILE A 75 14.77 8.89 32.99
CA ILE A 75 16.20 9.22 32.96
C ILE A 75 16.80 8.83 34.31
N SER A 76 17.46 7.67 34.34
CA SER A 76 18.11 7.10 35.52
C SER A 76 19.34 7.88 35.94
N ALA A 77 19.40 8.23 37.22
CA ALA A 77 20.61 8.72 37.90
C ALA A 77 21.27 7.65 38.79
N ALA A 78 20.79 6.40 38.73
CA ALA A 78 21.17 5.33 39.67
C ALA A 78 22.62 4.83 39.53
N ASP A 79 23.25 5.02 38.37
CA ASP A 79 24.62 4.59 38.09
C ASP A 79 25.69 5.60 38.57
N LEU A 80 25.28 6.75 39.14
CA LEU A 80 26.21 7.75 39.67
C LEU A 80 26.82 7.30 41.01
N GLU A 81 28.13 7.07 41.04
CA GLU A 81 28.85 6.52 42.20
C GLU A 81 30.03 7.37 42.70
N ASN A 82 30.24 7.38 44.02
CA ASN A 82 31.50 7.78 44.66
C ASN A 82 31.55 7.22 46.10
N GLY A 83 32.61 6.47 46.45
CA GLY A 83 32.74 5.81 47.75
C GLY A 83 32.85 6.73 48.98
N ASN A 84 33.07 8.03 48.81
CA ASN A 84 33.01 9.03 49.89
C ASN A 84 31.56 9.40 50.27
N TYR A 85 30.56 8.95 49.49
CA TYR A 85 29.16 9.37 49.64
C TYR A 85 28.18 8.20 49.72
N VAL A 86 27.05 8.41 50.41
CA VAL A 86 25.84 7.59 50.25
C VAL A 86 24.92 8.36 49.33
N ILE A 87 24.70 7.85 48.12
CA ILE A 87 23.99 8.57 47.06
C ILE A 87 22.55 8.09 47.00
N SER A 88 21.63 9.04 47.12
CA SER A 88 20.21 8.85 46.80
C SER A 88 19.97 9.40 45.39
N ALA A 89 19.63 8.54 44.44
CA ALA A 89 19.28 8.96 43.09
C ALA A 89 17.78 9.26 42.96
N VAL A 90 17.46 10.30 42.20
CA VAL A 90 16.12 10.66 41.73
C VAL A 90 16.16 10.69 40.22
N ASP A 91 15.26 9.94 39.60
CA ASP A 91 15.17 9.85 38.15
C ASP A 91 14.40 11.05 37.58
N GLY A 92 14.85 11.54 36.42
CA GLY A 92 14.14 12.53 35.61
C GLY A 92 13.28 11.86 34.55
N THR A 93 12.67 12.66 33.68
CA THR A 93 11.82 12.19 32.58
C THR A 93 12.25 12.81 31.25
N LEU A 94 12.45 11.98 30.22
CA LEU A 94 12.46 12.42 28.83
C LEU A 94 11.02 12.36 28.30
N THR A 95 10.47 13.51 27.93
CA THR A 95 9.20 13.61 27.20
C THR A 95 9.49 13.64 25.70
N ILE A 96 8.80 12.79 24.93
CA ILE A 96 8.82 12.82 23.47
C ILE A 96 7.47 13.34 22.99
N ASP A 97 7.46 14.57 22.46
CA ASP A 97 6.27 15.24 21.93
C ASP A 97 5.98 14.82 20.48
N PRO A 98 4.71 14.82 20.02
CA PRO A 98 4.37 14.49 18.64
C PRO A 98 4.98 15.46 17.64
N ARG A 99 5.45 14.94 16.49
CA ARG A 99 5.95 15.81 15.42
C ARG A 99 4.77 16.46 14.66
N PRO A 100 4.74 17.79 14.49
CA PRO A 100 3.69 18.42 13.71
C PRO A 100 3.89 18.19 12.20
N ILE A 101 2.80 17.84 11.52
CA ILE A 101 2.75 17.65 10.06
C ILE A 101 1.51 18.33 9.49
N THR A 102 1.62 18.81 8.26
CA THR A 102 0.46 19.19 7.45
C THR A 102 0.13 18.05 6.49
N VAL A 103 -1.13 17.62 6.47
CA VAL A 103 -1.69 16.70 5.47
C VAL A 103 -2.57 17.52 4.55
N THR A 104 -2.29 17.53 3.26
CA THR A 104 -3.09 18.24 2.24
C THR A 104 -3.69 17.21 1.29
N ALA A 105 -5.01 17.06 1.32
CA ALA A 105 -5.70 16.22 0.34
C ALA A 105 -5.58 16.85 -1.06
N ASP A 106 -5.32 16.03 -2.07
CA ASP A 106 -5.19 16.49 -3.44
C ASP A 106 -6.59 16.72 -4.05
N ASP A 107 -6.73 17.76 -4.87
CA ASP A 107 -7.94 17.96 -5.68
C ASP A 107 -8.09 16.82 -6.70
N GLN A 108 -9.33 16.36 -6.89
CA GLN A 108 -9.66 15.22 -7.75
C GLN A 108 -10.88 15.53 -8.64
N GLU A 109 -11.06 14.75 -9.70
CA GLU A 109 -12.22 14.89 -10.59
C GLU A 109 -12.80 13.53 -11.03
N LYS A 110 -14.11 13.51 -11.29
CA LYS A 110 -14.81 12.40 -11.96
C LYS A 110 -15.99 12.90 -12.79
N GLU A 111 -16.53 12.05 -13.66
CA GLU A 111 -17.82 12.28 -14.32
C GLU A 111 -18.98 11.69 -13.50
N GLU A 112 -20.17 12.27 -13.62
CA GLU A 112 -21.40 11.79 -13.00
C GLU A 112 -21.70 10.33 -13.41
N GLY A 113 -22.00 9.49 -12.42
CA GLY A 113 -22.20 8.05 -12.60
C GLY A 113 -20.93 7.20 -12.65
N GLN A 114 -19.73 7.80 -12.72
CA GLN A 114 -18.47 7.07 -12.55
C GLN A 114 -18.18 6.79 -11.07
N PRO A 115 -17.43 5.72 -10.74
CA PRO A 115 -16.95 5.48 -9.37
C PRO A 115 -16.03 6.61 -8.90
N ASP A 116 -15.91 6.75 -7.58
CA ASP A 116 -14.97 7.71 -7.00
C ASP A 116 -13.51 7.33 -7.30
N PRO A 117 -12.63 8.32 -7.56
CA PRO A 117 -11.20 8.06 -7.62
C PRO A 117 -10.66 7.67 -6.24
N THR A 118 -9.52 7.00 -6.21
CA THR A 118 -8.77 6.83 -4.96
C THR A 118 -8.34 8.20 -4.47
N LEU A 119 -8.79 8.59 -3.27
CA LEU A 119 -8.41 9.86 -2.65
C LEU A 119 -6.92 9.80 -2.24
N THR A 120 -6.18 10.87 -2.54
CA THR A 120 -4.75 10.99 -2.25
C THR A 120 -4.46 12.24 -1.43
N PHE A 121 -3.31 12.25 -0.76
CA PHE A 121 -2.80 13.43 -0.06
C PHE A 121 -1.28 13.53 -0.22
N SER A 122 -0.79 14.75 -0.02
CA SER A 122 0.62 15.04 0.24
C SER A 122 0.85 15.39 1.71
N THR A 123 2.05 15.12 2.22
CA THR A 123 2.48 15.53 3.56
C THR A 123 3.56 16.61 3.47
N GLY A 124 3.63 17.47 4.48
CA GLY A 124 4.62 18.54 4.55
C GLY A 124 4.60 19.28 5.88
N CYS A 125 5.13 20.51 5.86
CA CYS A 125 5.17 21.40 7.02
C CYS A 125 4.14 22.55 6.95
N GLY A 126 3.46 22.77 5.82
CA GLY A 126 2.61 23.94 5.64
C GLY A 126 3.37 25.24 5.86
N ASN A 127 3.05 25.98 6.92
CA ASN A 127 3.74 27.20 7.35
C ASN A 127 4.74 26.99 8.52
N LEU A 128 4.92 25.75 8.98
CA LEU A 128 5.87 25.40 10.04
C LEU A 128 7.31 25.46 9.53
N THR A 129 8.25 25.89 10.38
CA THR A 129 9.64 26.16 9.99
C THR A 129 10.69 25.33 10.72
N GLU A 130 10.32 24.62 11.80
CA GLU A 130 11.22 23.86 12.66
C GLU A 130 10.55 22.53 13.08
N SER A 131 11.36 21.47 13.23
CA SER A 131 10.96 20.09 13.60
C SER A 131 9.58 19.64 13.12
N CYS A 132 9.35 19.65 11.80
CA CYS A 132 8.08 19.33 11.16
C CYS A 132 8.24 18.33 9.99
N GLY A 133 7.12 17.77 9.54
CA GLY A 133 7.08 16.83 8.42
C GLY A 133 7.26 15.36 8.84
N LEU A 134 6.93 14.44 7.93
CA LEU A 134 6.99 13.00 8.19
C LEU A 134 8.45 12.54 8.38
N VAL A 135 8.70 11.66 9.35
CA VAL A 135 10.03 11.03 9.53
C VAL A 135 10.35 10.17 8.29
N ALA A 136 11.61 10.16 7.86
CA ALA A 136 12.02 9.41 6.69
C ALA A 136 11.87 7.89 6.91
N GLY A 137 10.92 7.27 6.21
CA GLY A 137 10.58 5.86 6.33
C GLY A 137 9.26 5.57 7.06
N ASP A 138 8.62 6.60 7.63
CA ASP A 138 7.28 6.51 8.18
C ASP A 138 6.21 6.67 7.07
N GLU A 139 5.04 6.09 7.30
CA GLU A 139 3.83 6.25 6.51
C GLU A 139 2.67 6.57 7.47
N LEU A 140 1.62 7.27 7.00
CA LEU A 140 0.44 7.55 7.82
C LEU A 140 -0.61 6.44 7.64
N ASP A 141 -1.15 5.96 8.75
CA ASP A 141 -2.27 5.02 8.78
C ASP A 141 -3.61 5.78 8.68
N GLY A 142 -4.47 5.34 7.78
CA GLY A 142 -5.82 5.88 7.59
C GLY A 142 -6.19 6.08 6.12
N ASN A 143 -7.39 6.61 5.90
CA ASN A 143 -7.97 6.94 4.60
C ASN A 143 -8.71 8.27 4.72
N LEU A 144 -8.66 9.08 3.67
CA LEU A 144 -9.49 10.28 3.56
C LEU A 144 -10.98 9.91 3.39
N SER A 145 -11.86 10.83 3.74
CA SER A 145 -13.29 10.78 3.39
C SER A 145 -13.64 11.91 2.42
N ARG A 146 -14.89 11.98 1.98
CA ARG A 146 -15.40 13.12 1.24
C ARG A 146 -16.84 13.43 1.63
N GLN A 147 -17.25 14.67 1.37
CA GLN A 147 -18.65 15.06 1.47
C GLN A 147 -19.51 14.19 0.52
N PRO A 148 -20.67 13.67 0.98
CA PRO A 148 -21.53 12.81 0.16
C PRO A 148 -22.25 13.56 -0.96
N GLY A 149 -22.38 12.90 -2.11
CA GLY A 149 -23.16 13.37 -3.26
C GLY A 149 -22.58 12.88 -4.59
N GLU A 150 -23.44 12.73 -5.59
CA GLU A 150 -23.10 12.12 -6.90
C GLU A 150 -23.43 13.00 -8.11
N GLY A 151 -24.16 14.10 -7.92
CA GLY A 151 -24.55 14.99 -9.01
C GLY A 151 -23.43 15.95 -9.39
N ALA A 152 -23.54 16.56 -10.58
CA ALA A 152 -22.57 17.56 -11.02
C ALA A 152 -22.38 18.69 -9.98
N GLY A 153 -21.14 18.92 -9.54
CA GLY A 153 -20.86 19.77 -8.39
C GLY A 153 -19.42 19.71 -7.89
N ARG A 154 -19.21 20.23 -6.68
CA ARG A 154 -17.93 20.31 -5.97
C ARG A 154 -18.15 19.83 -4.53
N TYR A 155 -17.29 18.93 -4.06
CA TYR A 155 -17.46 18.20 -2.81
C TYR A 155 -16.15 18.15 -2.04
N ASP A 156 -16.14 18.65 -0.80
CA ASP A 156 -14.92 18.68 0.02
C ASP A 156 -14.36 17.27 0.25
N ILE A 157 -13.03 17.13 0.14
CA ILE A 157 -12.27 15.97 0.58
C ILE A 157 -11.82 16.24 2.01
N GLU A 158 -12.22 15.35 2.91
CA GLU A 158 -12.10 15.48 4.36
C GLU A 158 -11.01 14.54 4.89
N GLN A 159 -10.50 14.82 6.09
CA GLN A 159 -9.42 14.06 6.74
C GLN A 159 -9.72 12.56 6.90
N GLY A 160 -11.02 12.20 6.93
CA GLY A 160 -11.47 10.82 7.14
C GLY A 160 -10.99 10.28 8.47
N ASP A 161 -10.15 9.25 8.40
CA ASP A 161 -9.60 8.58 9.57
C ASP A 161 -8.06 8.63 9.67
N VAL A 162 -7.42 9.49 8.87
CA VAL A 162 -5.99 9.89 9.00
C VAL A 162 -5.83 10.83 10.22
N ASP A 163 -5.97 10.27 11.42
CA ASP A 163 -6.03 11.00 12.70
C ASP A 163 -4.89 10.63 13.66
N GLU A 164 -4.74 11.38 14.76
CA GLU A 164 -3.74 11.10 15.81
C GLU A 164 -4.02 9.81 16.59
N ASN A 165 -5.22 9.21 16.48
CA ASN A 165 -5.51 7.92 17.10
C ASN A 165 -4.79 6.78 16.35
N ARG A 166 -4.68 6.87 15.02
CA ARG A 166 -3.87 5.97 14.19
C ARG A 166 -2.41 6.40 14.13
N ASN A 167 -2.14 7.71 14.21
CA ASN A 167 -0.81 8.29 14.03
C ASN A 167 -0.31 9.01 15.29
N PRO A 168 -0.21 8.34 16.46
CA PRO A 168 0.03 8.99 17.76
C PRO A 168 1.41 9.65 17.91
N ASN A 169 2.33 9.37 16.98
CA ASN A 169 3.64 10.03 16.91
C ASN A 169 3.59 11.43 16.27
N TYR A 170 2.44 11.83 15.73
CA TYR A 170 2.25 13.05 14.95
C TYR A 170 1.10 13.91 15.49
N THR A 171 1.15 15.21 15.23
CA THR A 171 0.00 16.13 15.32
C THR A 171 -0.35 16.56 13.91
N ILE A 172 -1.62 16.39 13.50
CA ILE A 172 -2.03 16.49 12.10
C ILE A 172 -2.82 17.79 11.87
N ASP A 173 -2.22 18.72 11.12
CA ASP A 173 -2.91 19.88 10.56
C ASP A 173 -3.46 19.50 9.17
N PHE A 174 -4.78 19.35 9.04
CA PHE A 174 -5.41 18.91 7.80
C PHE A 174 -5.90 20.07 6.93
N THR A 175 -5.50 20.06 5.65
CA THR A 175 -6.02 20.94 4.60
C THR A 175 -6.87 20.12 3.62
N SER A 176 -8.15 20.50 3.49
CA SER A 176 -9.09 19.88 2.56
C SER A 176 -8.75 20.17 1.10
N GLY A 177 -8.84 19.14 0.26
CA GLY A 177 -8.94 19.26 -1.20
C GLY A 177 -10.41 19.17 -1.64
N GLU A 178 -10.66 19.08 -2.94
CA GLU A 178 -12.00 19.05 -3.51
C GLU A 178 -12.15 17.97 -4.59
N LEU A 179 -13.27 17.22 -4.55
CA LEU A 179 -13.71 16.35 -5.65
C LEU A 179 -14.72 17.12 -6.53
N ALA A 180 -14.31 17.41 -7.76
CA ALA A 180 -15.20 17.94 -8.79
C ALA A 180 -15.93 16.79 -9.52
N ILE A 181 -17.27 16.84 -9.55
CA ILE A 181 -18.08 15.95 -10.37
C ILE A 181 -18.56 16.73 -11.60
N ALA A 182 -18.09 16.35 -12.78
CA ALA A 182 -18.58 16.86 -14.06
C ALA A 182 -19.93 16.21 -14.40
N ALA A 183 -20.85 16.98 -15.00
CA ALA A 183 -22.09 16.40 -15.54
C ALA A 183 -21.77 15.38 -16.64
N ALA A 184 -22.54 14.30 -16.71
CA ALA A 184 -22.39 13.34 -17.80
C ALA A 184 -22.59 14.05 -19.15
N PRO A 185 -21.79 13.73 -20.20
CA PRO A 185 -22.02 14.28 -21.53
C PRO A 185 -23.44 13.94 -21.99
N GLU A 186 -24.15 14.91 -22.57
CA GLU A 186 -25.44 14.64 -23.19
C GLU A 186 -25.28 13.54 -24.24
N PRO A 187 -26.19 12.54 -24.30
CA PRO A 187 -26.10 11.49 -25.30
C PRO A 187 -26.14 12.12 -26.70
N GLU A 188 -25.25 11.68 -27.59
CA GLU A 188 -25.29 12.12 -28.98
C GLU A 188 -26.70 11.87 -29.56
N PRO A 189 -27.28 12.82 -30.31
CA PRO A 189 -28.60 12.64 -30.86
C PRO A 189 -28.62 11.39 -31.74
N GLU A 190 -29.61 10.52 -31.52
CA GLU A 190 -29.81 9.35 -32.39
C GLU A 190 -29.87 9.82 -33.85
N PRO A 191 -29.20 9.11 -34.79
CA PRO A 191 -29.23 9.50 -36.19
C PRO A 191 -30.68 9.53 -36.66
N GLU A 192 -31.08 10.62 -37.33
CA GLU A 192 -32.41 10.72 -37.93
C GLU A 192 -32.65 9.47 -38.81
N PRO A 193 -33.82 8.83 -38.72
CA PRO A 193 -34.08 7.63 -39.52
C PRO A 193 -33.92 7.97 -41.00
N GLU A 194 -33.15 7.15 -41.72
CA GLU A 194 -32.99 7.33 -43.16
C GLU A 194 -34.38 7.42 -43.81
N PRO A 195 -34.60 8.37 -44.74
CA PRO A 195 -35.89 8.51 -45.40
C PRO A 195 -36.24 7.19 -46.07
N GLU A 196 -37.46 6.69 -45.83
CA GLU A 196 -37.96 5.50 -46.52
C GLU A 196 -37.75 5.68 -48.04
N PRO A 197 -37.19 4.67 -48.74
CA PRO A 197 -36.94 4.79 -50.16
C PRO A 197 -38.27 5.12 -50.86
N GLU A 198 -38.26 6.14 -51.73
CA GLU A 198 -39.43 6.44 -52.56
C GLU A 198 -39.87 5.16 -53.27
N PRO A 199 -41.18 4.82 -53.27
CA PRO A 199 -41.65 3.59 -53.89
C PRO A 199 -41.21 3.58 -55.36
N GLU A 200 -40.52 2.51 -55.78
CA GLU A 200 -40.10 2.36 -57.17
C GLU A 200 -41.31 2.55 -58.08
N PRO A 201 -41.19 3.32 -59.18
CA PRO A 201 -42.30 3.53 -60.09
C PRO A 201 -42.77 2.16 -60.61
N GLU A 202 -44.09 1.92 -60.53
CA GLU A 202 -44.68 0.68 -61.06
C GLU A 202 -44.22 0.48 -62.52
N PRO A 203 -43.75 -0.72 -62.90
CA PRO A 203 -43.25 -0.96 -64.24
C PRO A 203 -44.34 -0.65 -65.27
N GLU A 204 -43.99 0.12 -66.30
CA GLU A 204 -44.91 0.37 -67.42
C GLU A 204 -45.36 -0.97 -68.01
N PRO A 205 -46.67 -1.15 -68.30
CA PRO A 205 -47.18 -2.41 -68.79
C PRO A 205 -46.50 -2.80 -70.12
N GLU A 206 -45.97 -4.02 -70.18
CA GLU A 206 -45.36 -4.55 -71.41
C GLU A 206 -46.36 -4.47 -72.58
N PRO A 207 -45.90 -4.11 -73.79
CA PRO A 207 -46.78 -4.04 -74.96
C PRO A 207 -47.32 -5.43 -75.31
N GLU A 208 -48.62 -5.52 -75.56
CA GLU A 208 -49.27 -6.77 -75.97
C GLU A 208 -48.60 -7.36 -77.23
N PRO A 209 -48.30 -8.66 -77.29
CA PRO A 209 -47.67 -9.27 -78.45
C PRO A 209 -48.61 -9.27 -79.65
N GLU A 210 -48.10 -8.85 -80.82
CA GLU A 210 -48.82 -8.93 -82.09
C GLU A 210 -49.10 -10.41 -82.45
N PRO A 211 -50.28 -10.73 -83.03
CA PRO A 211 -50.68 -12.10 -83.29
C PRO A 211 -49.85 -12.74 -84.42
N GLU A 212 -49.13 -13.82 -84.11
CA GLU A 212 -48.44 -14.64 -85.11
C GLU A 212 -49.45 -15.35 -86.04
N SER A 213 -49.11 -15.37 -87.34
CA SER A 213 -49.92 -16.00 -88.38
C SER A 213 -49.54 -17.47 -88.61
N GLU A 214 -50.51 -18.38 -88.52
CA GLU A 214 -50.36 -19.80 -88.90
C GLU A 214 -50.01 -19.97 -90.39
N PRO A 215 -49.18 -20.97 -90.73
CA PRO A 215 -49.54 -21.81 -91.88
C PRO A 215 -49.19 -23.32 -91.75
N GLU A 216 -50.22 -24.14 -92.00
CA GLU A 216 -50.28 -25.41 -92.76
C GLU A 216 -49.21 -26.53 -92.67
N SER A 217 -49.63 -27.74 -93.08
CA SER A 217 -49.14 -29.06 -92.62
C SER A 217 -48.16 -29.82 -93.53
N GLU A 218 -47.26 -30.59 -92.89
CA GLU A 218 -46.61 -31.90 -93.21
C GLU A 218 -46.39 -32.40 -94.66
N PRO A 219 -45.31 -33.19 -94.89
CA PRO A 219 -45.51 -34.67 -94.94
C PRO A 219 -44.40 -35.54 -94.26
N GLU A 220 -44.70 -36.83 -94.09
CA GLU A 220 -43.99 -37.79 -93.23
C GLU A 220 -42.65 -38.42 -93.71
N SER A 221 -41.91 -38.98 -92.72
CA SER A 221 -41.37 -40.36 -92.67
C SER A 221 -39.86 -40.61 -92.89
N ALA A 222 -39.15 -41.09 -91.84
CA ALA A 222 -38.66 -42.49 -91.74
C ALA A 222 -37.70 -42.79 -90.55
N SER A 223 -38.14 -43.66 -89.63
CA SER A 223 -37.38 -44.66 -88.82
C SER A 223 -35.92 -44.33 -88.36
N LYS A 224 -35.62 -44.11 -87.05
CA LYS A 224 -35.23 -45.09 -85.98
C LYS A 224 -34.63 -44.31 -84.76
N LEU A 225 -34.36 -44.82 -83.55
CA LEU A 225 -34.41 -46.18 -82.93
C LEU A 225 -34.79 -46.07 -81.42
N ASP A 226 -34.93 -47.22 -80.74
CA ASP A 226 -35.10 -47.44 -79.28
C ASP A 226 -33.70 -47.61 -78.59
N VAL A 227 -33.41 -47.48 -77.27
CA VAL A 227 -34.22 -47.69 -76.05
C VAL A 227 -33.74 -46.86 -74.82
N GLY A 228 -34.69 -46.34 -74.03
CA GLY A 228 -34.65 -46.25 -72.54
C GLY A 228 -33.83 -45.14 -71.83
N SER A 229 -34.25 -44.60 -70.67
CA SER A 229 -35.52 -44.74 -69.94
C SER A 229 -35.70 -43.65 -68.84
N LYS A 230 -36.76 -42.82 -68.93
CA LYS A 230 -37.59 -42.15 -67.88
C LYS A 230 -36.89 -41.29 -66.78
N MET A 231 -37.16 -39.98 -66.63
CA MET A 231 -38.38 -39.32 -66.05
C MET A 231 -38.76 -39.78 -64.62
N SER A 232 -39.17 -38.92 -63.68
CA SER A 232 -39.16 -37.45 -63.62
C SER A 232 -39.37 -36.91 -62.19
N ALA A 233 -39.00 -35.66 -61.99
CA ALA A 233 -39.32 -34.65 -60.96
C ALA A 233 -40.34 -34.92 -59.80
N VAL A 234 -39.90 -34.53 -58.59
CA VAL A 234 -40.55 -33.64 -57.58
C VAL A 234 -41.94 -33.99 -57.00
N ILE A 235 -42.04 -33.99 -55.66
CA ILE A 235 -43.10 -33.36 -54.82
C ILE A 235 -42.67 -33.35 -53.32
N ASN A 236 -43.05 -32.29 -52.58
CA ASN A 236 -42.75 -32.05 -51.16
C ASN A 236 -43.62 -32.88 -50.18
N GLN A 237 -43.21 -33.02 -48.91
CA GLN A 237 -43.82 -32.37 -47.70
C GLN A 237 -43.34 -33.01 -46.36
N THR A 238 -43.68 -32.39 -45.22
CA THR A 238 -42.96 -32.37 -43.93
C THR A 238 -43.63 -33.15 -42.78
N LEU A 239 -42.88 -33.56 -41.73
CA LEU A 239 -43.14 -33.47 -40.24
C LEU A 239 -42.87 -34.74 -39.37
N GLN A 240 -42.11 -34.55 -38.26
CA GLN A 240 -42.33 -34.95 -36.83
C GLN A 240 -42.52 -36.44 -36.41
N ASP A 241 -42.26 -36.94 -35.17
CA ASP A 241 -41.60 -36.46 -33.93
C ASP A 241 -41.35 -37.63 -32.90
N VAL A 242 -40.79 -37.32 -31.71
CA VAL A 242 -40.81 -38.08 -30.39
C VAL A 242 -39.76 -39.21 -30.19
N SER A 243 -38.72 -39.08 -29.33
CA SER A 243 -38.60 -39.17 -27.83
C SER A 243 -38.65 -40.62 -27.26
N THR A 244 -37.86 -41.02 -26.24
CA THR A 244 -37.93 -40.61 -24.81
C THR A 244 -36.59 -40.62 -24.03
N SER A 245 -36.62 -40.06 -22.82
CA SER A 245 -35.58 -39.96 -21.78
C SER A 245 -35.55 -41.12 -20.76
N GLU A 246 -34.46 -41.27 -19.98
CA GLU A 246 -34.53 -41.66 -18.55
C GLU A 246 -33.29 -41.22 -17.73
N GLN A 247 -33.44 -41.06 -16.41
CA GLN A 247 -32.41 -40.61 -15.44
C GLN A 247 -31.99 -41.75 -14.51
N GLY A 248 -30.83 -41.63 -13.83
CA GLY A 248 -30.70 -42.17 -12.46
C GLY A 248 -29.33 -42.68 -12.00
N GLU A 249 -28.93 -42.23 -10.80
CA GLU A 249 -28.08 -42.94 -9.81
C GLU A 249 -26.57 -43.17 -10.09
N ARG A 250 -25.68 -43.38 -9.09
CA ARG A 250 -25.43 -42.69 -7.79
C ARG A 250 -24.17 -43.30 -7.14
N MET A 251 -23.54 -42.56 -6.23
CA MET A 251 -22.59 -43.03 -5.17
C MET A 251 -21.18 -43.45 -5.60
N GLY A 252 -20.20 -42.73 -5.06
CA GLY A 252 -18.77 -42.89 -5.32
C GLY A 252 -18.08 -44.08 -4.65
N GLN A 253 -16.76 -44.10 -4.85
CA GLN A 253 -15.83 -44.82 -3.99
C GLN A 253 -14.50 -44.07 -3.94
N VAL A 254 -13.96 -43.98 -2.72
CA VAL A 254 -12.65 -43.39 -2.43
C VAL A 254 -11.59 -44.42 -2.74
N ASN A 255 -10.44 -44.02 -3.28
CA ASN A 255 -9.20 -44.71 -2.97
C ASN A 255 -8.01 -43.76 -3.05
N GLU A 256 -7.23 -43.79 -1.99
CA GLU A 256 -6.01 -43.05 -1.72
C GLU A 256 -4.84 -43.74 -2.46
N PHE A 257 -3.99 -42.96 -3.13
CA PHE A 257 -2.68 -43.46 -3.59
C PHE A 257 -1.65 -42.34 -3.55
N THR A 258 -0.44 -42.69 -3.13
CA THR A 258 0.60 -41.77 -2.66
C THR A 258 1.74 -41.59 -3.67
N GLU A 259 2.38 -40.42 -3.54
CA GLU A 259 3.78 -40.10 -3.90
C GLU A 259 4.20 -39.98 -5.39
N GLU A 260 4.99 -38.92 -5.59
CA GLU A 260 6.04 -38.71 -6.61
C GLU A 260 5.80 -39.14 -8.07
N ASP A 261 5.63 -38.16 -8.97
CA ASP A 261 6.58 -38.04 -10.10
C ASP A 261 6.71 -36.59 -10.62
N THR A 262 7.78 -36.37 -11.36
CA THR A 262 8.40 -35.10 -11.75
C THR A 262 7.90 -34.56 -13.11
N LEU A 263 7.94 -33.24 -13.29
CA LEU A 263 7.69 -32.59 -14.59
C LEU A 263 8.97 -32.55 -15.43
N PRO A 264 8.98 -33.07 -16.68
CA PRO A 264 10.12 -32.95 -17.57
C PRO A 264 10.15 -31.59 -18.28
N SER A 265 11.34 -31.02 -18.38
CA SER A 265 11.66 -29.81 -19.13
C SER A 265 11.84 -30.09 -20.64
N GLY A 266 11.60 -29.07 -21.47
CA GLY A 266 12.24 -28.95 -22.79
C GLY A 266 11.33 -28.69 -23.99
N ILE A 267 11.05 -27.41 -24.27
CA ILE A 267 10.84 -26.90 -25.64
C ILE A 267 11.51 -25.53 -25.75
N GLU A 268 12.64 -25.45 -26.46
CA GLU A 268 13.05 -24.25 -27.19
C GLU A 268 13.55 -24.68 -28.58
N ILE A 269 13.24 -23.86 -29.58
CA ILE A 269 13.41 -24.20 -31.01
C ILE A 269 14.70 -23.55 -31.53
N ILE A 270 15.48 -24.34 -32.26
CA ILE A 270 16.75 -23.97 -32.89
C ILE A 270 16.48 -23.17 -34.18
N ASP A 271 17.21 -22.07 -34.42
CA ASP A 271 17.70 -21.81 -35.77
C ASP A 271 19.11 -21.18 -35.82
N ARG A 272 19.73 -21.30 -36.99
CA ARG A 272 21.12 -21.04 -37.36
C ARG A 272 21.41 -19.52 -37.36
N GLY A 273 22.63 -19.02 -37.19
CA GLY A 273 23.95 -19.67 -37.17
C GLY A 273 24.86 -19.07 -38.24
N ILE A 274 25.81 -18.21 -37.84
CA ILE A 274 26.99 -17.81 -38.62
C ILE A 274 28.20 -17.83 -37.69
N ASN A 275 29.30 -18.38 -38.16
CA ASN A 275 30.58 -18.46 -37.47
C ASN A 275 31.62 -17.57 -38.18
N THR A 276 32.23 -16.66 -37.44
CA THR A 276 33.56 -16.07 -37.69
C THR A 276 34.10 -15.66 -36.31
N ASP A 277 35.00 -16.43 -35.72
CA ASP A 277 36.45 -16.44 -35.95
C ASP A 277 37.19 -15.43 -35.05
N LEU A 278 38.09 -16.02 -34.24
CA LEU A 278 39.41 -15.54 -33.84
C LEU A 278 39.62 -14.67 -32.56
N ASP A 279 40.60 -15.18 -31.82
CA ASP A 279 41.60 -14.53 -30.96
C ASP A 279 41.24 -14.05 -29.54
N ASP A 280 41.60 -14.90 -28.58
CA ASP A 280 42.56 -14.64 -27.48
C ASP A 280 42.73 -13.19 -26.97
N ASP A 281 42.44 -12.95 -25.69
CA ASP A 281 43.51 -12.69 -24.71
C ASP A 281 43.07 -13.02 -23.26
N GLU A 282 44.03 -13.35 -22.39
CA GLU A 282 43.83 -13.54 -20.94
C GLU A 282 44.36 -12.32 -20.14
N GLY A 283 44.04 -12.25 -18.84
CA GLY A 283 44.68 -11.36 -17.86
C GLY A 283 43.83 -10.15 -17.48
N ASP A 284 43.37 -10.04 -16.23
CA ASP A 284 44.12 -9.72 -14.99
C ASP A 284 44.24 -8.20 -14.76
N ASP A 285 43.38 -7.69 -13.87
CA ASP A 285 43.76 -7.05 -12.57
C ASP A 285 42.53 -6.96 -11.64
#